data_AF-A0A514LD60-F1
#
_entry.id   AF-A0A514LD60-F1
#
_cell.length_a   1.000
_cell.length_b   1.000
_cell.length_c   1.000
_cell.angle_alpha   90.00
_cell.angle_beta   90.00
_cell.angle_gamma   90.00
#
_symmetry.space_group_name_H-M   'P 1'
#
loop_
_entity.id
_entity.type
_entity.pdbx_description
1 polymer ?
#
loop_
_entity_poly.entity_id
_entity_poly.type
_entity_poly.pdbx_seq_one_letter_code
_entity_poly.pdbx_strand_id
1 'polypeptide(L)'
;MTLPKGFGSGGSGGSSSADVERMIGKRVENMTGMITISYWAALIATFGGTAAGYFYYPWAYPTASGHFAFIVLAIIEAIGYIFCVKVMEEGSNKNSNGIVGGSIAATVAFVLFVSLYVGW
;
A
#
# COMPACT_ATOMS: atom_id res chain seq x y z
N MET A 1 48.60 37.76 5.40
CA MET A 1 48.00 36.60 6.09
C MET A 1 46.55 36.51 5.64
N THR A 2 46.18 35.45 4.92
CA THR A 2 44.81 35.20 4.45
C THR A 2 43.99 34.58 5.58
N LEU A 3 42.73 35.03 5.75
CA LEU A 3 41.85 34.54 6.82
C LEU A 3 41.68 33.00 6.76
N PRO A 4 41.45 32.33 7.92
CA PRO A 4 41.13 30.91 7.96
C PRO A 4 39.93 30.59 7.06
N LYS A 5 40.02 29.49 6.30
CA LYS A 5 38.93 28.97 5.47
C LYS A 5 37.65 28.88 6.32
N GLY A 6 36.66 29.72 6.01
CA GLY A 6 35.36 29.75 6.69
C GLY A 6 34.88 31.13 7.15
N PHE A 7 35.75 32.16 7.21
CA PHE A 7 35.38 33.52 7.65
C PHE A 7 34.93 34.46 6.51
N GLY A 8 34.65 33.92 5.32
CA GLY A 8 34.15 34.71 4.18
C GLY A 8 32.62 34.84 4.24
N SER A 9 32.13 36.08 4.10
CA SER A 9 30.71 36.48 3.99
C SER A 9 30.02 35.96 2.70
N GLY A 10 30.23 34.70 2.33
CA GLY A 10 29.64 34.09 1.14
C GLY A 10 29.96 32.61 1.09
N GLY A 11 28.96 31.78 1.36
CA GLY A 11 29.05 30.33 1.16
C GLY A 11 28.25 29.48 2.14
N SER A 12 26.97 29.80 2.35
CA SER A 12 25.83 28.87 2.49
C SER A 12 26.11 27.41 2.93
N GLY A 13 26.86 27.21 4.01
CA GLY A 13 27.28 25.87 4.48
C GLY A 13 26.52 25.35 5.70
N GLY A 14 25.50 26.08 6.17
CA GLY A 14 24.51 25.50 7.08
C GLY A 14 23.54 24.72 6.23
N SER A 15 23.45 23.39 6.40
CA SER A 15 22.42 22.56 5.78
C SER A 15 21.09 23.29 5.91
N SER A 16 20.60 23.82 4.80
CA SER A 16 19.35 24.56 4.78
C SER A 16 18.25 23.62 5.28
N SER A 17 17.14 24.13 5.82
CA SER A 17 15.95 23.30 6.06
C SER A 17 15.57 22.50 4.80
N ALA A 18 15.85 23.06 3.61
CA ALA A 18 15.71 22.39 2.33
C ALA A 18 16.69 21.22 2.10
N ASP A 19 17.91 21.27 2.66
CA ASP A 19 18.87 20.16 2.63
C ASP A 19 18.44 19.06 3.62
N VAL A 20 17.94 19.44 4.80
CA VAL A 20 17.36 18.49 5.77
C VAL A 20 16.12 17.80 5.18
N GLU A 21 15.24 18.54 4.52
CA GLU A 21 14.09 18.01 3.78
C GLU A 21 14.52 17.12 2.61
N ARG A 22 15.59 17.47 1.88
CA ARG A 22 16.17 16.61 0.84
C ARG A 22 16.78 15.33 1.42
N MET A 23 17.37 15.37 2.61
CA MET A 23 17.97 14.21 3.28
C MET A 23 16.92 13.30 3.94
N ILE A 24 15.84 13.87 4.50
CA ILE A 24 14.67 13.13 5.01
C ILE A 24 13.87 12.54 3.84
N GLY A 25 13.62 13.34 2.79
CA GLY A 25 12.93 12.93 1.57
C GLY A 25 13.68 11.87 0.77
N LYS A 26 15.00 11.74 0.94
CA LYS A 26 15.82 10.66 0.36
C LYS A 26 15.85 9.38 1.20
N ARG A 27 15.48 9.39 2.48
CA ARG A 27 15.55 8.18 3.34
C ARG A 27 14.34 7.26 3.26
N VAL A 28 13.18 7.76 2.84
CA VAL A 28 12.02 6.93 2.51
C VAL A 28 11.80 7.05 1.01
N GLU A 29 12.41 6.14 0.25
CA GLU A 29 12.01 5.89 -1.13
C GLU A 29 10.49 5.70 -1.17
N ASN A 30 9.82 6.16 -2.23
CA ASN A 30 8.37 6.07 -2.34
C ASN A 30 7.92 4.60 -2.40
N MET A 31 7.63 4.01 -1.23
CA MET A 31 7.24 2.61 -1.11
C MET A 31 5.77 2.36 -1.48
N THR A 32 4.99 3.41 -1.82
CA THR A 32 3.57 3.27 -2.20
C THR A 32 3.38 2.20 -3.27
N GLY A 33 4.23 2.21 -4.31
CA GLY A 33 4.15 1.23 -5.39
C GLY A 33 4.35 -0.22 -4.89
N MET A 34 5.38 -0.45 -4.08
CA MET A 34 5.65 -1.77 -3.50
C MET A 34 4.56 -2.23 -2.55
N ILE A 35 4.03 -1.32 -1.72
CA ILE A 35 2.93 -1.60 -0.79
C ILE A 35 1.66 -1.95 -1.58
N THR A 36 1.34 -1.18 -2.62
CA THR A 36 0.18 -1.45 -3.50
C THR A 36 0.32 -2.78 -4.22
N ILE A 37 1.48 -3.11 -4.78
CA ILE A 37 1.70 -4.39 -5.46
C ILE A 37 1.59 -5.56 -4.46
N SER A 38 2.17 -5.41 -3.27
CA SER A 38 2.08 -6.42 -2.21
C SER A 38 0.64 -6.64 -1.75
N TYR A 39 -0.15 -5.57 -1.65
CA TYR A 39 -1.57 -5.64 -1.35
C TYR A 39 -2.35 -6.42 -2.42
N TRP A 40 -2.13 -6.13 -3.70
CA TRP A 40 -2.78 -6.85 -4.79
C TRP A 40 -2.38 -8.32 -4.84
N ALA A 41 -1.10 -8.62 -4.59
CA ALA A 41 -0.62 -10.00 -4.49
C ALA A 41 -1.30 -10.75 -3.34
N ALA A 42 -1.44 -10.11 -2.17
CA ALA A 42 -2.15 -10.68 -1.02
C ALA A 42 -3.62 -10.95 -1.35
N LEU A 43 -4.32 -9.98 -1.95
CA LEU A 43 -5.73 -10.11 -2.32
C LEU A 43 -5.98 -11.28 -3.28
N ILE A 44 -5.12 -11.41 -4.29
CA ILE A 44 -5.21 -12.51 -5.26
C ILE A 44 -4.89 -13.86 -4.60
N ALA A 45 -3.92 -13.90 -3.69
CA ALA A 45 -3.61 -15.11 -2.92
C ALA A 45 -4.79 -15.52 -2.02
N THR A 46 -5.45 -14.56 -1.38
CA THR A 46 -6.64 -14.77 -0.54
C THR A 46 -7.82 -15.27 -1.36
N PHE A 47 -8.04 -14.72 -2.56
CA PHE A 47 -9.00 -15.30 -3.51
C PHE A 47 -8.62 -16.75 -3.85
N GLY A 48 -7.37 -17.02 -4.23
CA GLY A 48 -6.92 -18.37 -4.58
C GLY A 48 -7.09 -19.38 -3.43
N GLY A 49 -6.78 -18.98 -2.20
CA GLY A 49 -6.91 -19.83 -1.02
C GLY A 49 -8.37 -20.15 -0.68
N THR A 50 -9.24 -19.14 -0.67
CA THR A 50 -10.68 -19.35 -0.43
C THR A 50 -11.31 -20.17 -1.56
N ALA A 51 -10.97 -19.88 -2.82
CA ALA A 51 -11.37 -20.64 -4.00
C ALA A 51 -10.98 -22.11 -3.92
N ALA A 52 -9.73 -22.41 -3.55
CA ALA A 52 -9.31 -23.79 -3.36
C ALA A 52 -10.17 -24.53 -2.33
N GLY A 53 -10.58 -23.84 -1.25
CA GLY A 53 -11.48 -24.39 -0.24
C GLY A 53 -12.82 -24.84 -0.81
N TYR A 54 -13.55 -23.95 -1.48
CA TYR A 54 -14.90 -24.29 -1.96
C TYR A 54 -14.93 -25.05 -3.29
N PHE A 55 -13.89 -25.00 -4.13
CA PHE A 55 -13.82 -25.82 -5.34
C PHE A 55 -13.35 -27.26 -5.08
N TYR A 56 -12.35 -27.47 -4.23
CA TYR A 56 -11.80 -28.81 -3.97
C TYR A 56 -12.46 -29.52 -2.78
N TYR A 57 -12.92 -28.76 -1.78
CA TYR A 57 -13.48 -29.31 -0.54
C TYR A 57 -14.91 -28.79 -0.23
N PRO A 58 -15.86 -28.83 -1.20
CA PRO A 58 -17.19 -28.24 -1.05
C PRO A 58 -18.03 -28.87 0.08
N TRP A 59 -17.73 -30.12 0.46
CA TRP A 59 -18.41 -30.79 1.57
C TRP A 59 -18.07 -30.21 2.95
N ALA A 60 -16.92 -29.55 3.07
CA ALA A 60 -16.48 -28.89 4.30
C ALA A 60 -16.67 -27.37 4.20
N TYR A 61 -16.50 -26.80 3.00
CA TYR A 61 -16.57 -25.36 2.76
C TYR A 61 -17.50 -25.05 1.58
N PRO A 62 -18.81 -24.88 1.83
CA PRO A 62 -19.75 -24.45 0.79
C PRO A 62 -19.33 -23.11 0.16
N THR A 63 -19.63 -22.90 -1.12
CA THR A 63 -19.29 -21.66 -1.85
C THR A 63 -19.64 -20.39 -1.08
N ALA A 64 -20.83 -20.34 -0.45
CA ALA A 64 -21.26 -19.18 0.32
C ALA A 64 -20.34 -18.85 1.51
N SER A 65 -19.81 -19.87 2.21
CA SER A 65 -18.87 -19.65 3.32
C SER A 65 -17.50 -19.20 2.82
N GLY A 66 -17.06 -19.73 1.68
CA GLY A 66 -15.84 -19.29 0.99
C GLY A 66 -15.90 -17.82 0.56
N HIS A 67 -17.01 -17.40 -0.06
CA HIS A 67 -17.22 -15.99 -0.41
C HIS A 67 -17.29 -15.08 0.80
N PHE A 68 -17.98 -15.49 1.87
CA PHE A 68 -18.00 -14.73 3.12
C PHE A 68 -16.59 -14.51 3.66
N ALA A 69 -15.77 -15.56 3.74
CA ALA A 69 -14.38 -15.45 4.19
C ALA A 69 -13.56 -14.53 3.29
N PHE A 70 -13.70 -14.66 1.96
CA PHE A 70 -12.99 -13.81 1.00
C PHE A 70 -13.33 -12.32 1.18
N ILE A 71 -14.62 -11.98 1.32
CA ILE A 71 -15.07 -10.60 1.53
C ILE A 71 -14.48 -10.03 2.82
N VAL A 72 -14.55 -10.79 3.92
CA VAL A 72 -14.04 -10.34 5.23
C VAL A 72 -12.53 -10.11 5.18
N LEU A 73 -11.77 -11.04 4.60
CA LEU A 73 -10.32 -10.90 4.48
C LEU A 73 -9.94 -9.76 3.55
N ALA A 74 -10.65 -9.56 2.43
CA ALA A 74 -10.43 -8.43 1.54
C ALA A 74 -10.64 -7.07 2.22
N ILE A 75 -11.61 -6.96 3.14
CA ILE A 75 -11.82 -5.75 3.95
C ILE A 75 -10.63 -5.52 4.90
N ILE A 76 -10.17 -6.57 5.59
CA ILE A 76 -9.03 -6.49 6.52
C ILE A 76 -7.77 -6.06 5.77
N GLU A 77 -7.49 -6.69 4.63
CA GLU A 77 -6.36 -6.34 3.78
C GLU A 77 -6.45 -4.92 3.23
N ALA A 78 -7.64 -4.47 2.81
CA ALA A 78 -7.86 -3.10 2.34
C ALA A 78 -7.58 -2.05 3.42
N ILE A 79 -8.02 -2.30 4.66
CA ILE A 79 -7.74 -1.41 5.80
C ILE A 79 -6.24 -1.41 6.10
N GLY A 80 -5.59 -2.57 6.11
CA GLY A 80 -4.15 -2.70 6.29
C GLY A 80 -3.36 -1.95 5.22
N TYR A 81 -3.76 -2.07 3.95
CA TYR A 81 -3.18 -1.35 2.83
C TYR A 81 -3.26 0.17 3.00
N ILE A 82 -4.45 0.70 3.32
CA ILE A 82 -4.65 2.14 3.56
C ILE A 82 -3.74 2.61 4.69
N PHE A 83 -3.69 1.87 5.80
CA PHE A 83 -2.85 2.20 6.94
C PHE A 83 -1.36 2.21 6.57
N CYS A 84 -0.86 1.18 5.89
CA CYS A 84 0.55 1.11 5.46
C CYS A 84 0.95 2.28 4.56
N VAL A 85 0.10 2.65 3.59
CA VAL A 85 0.37 3.81 2.72
C VAL A 85 0.34 5.10 3.52
N LYS A 86 -0.64 5.27 4.41
CA LYS A 86 -0.79 6.51 5.18
C LYS A 86 0.35 6.74 6.17
N VAL A 87 0.77 5.70 6.89
CA VAL A 87 1.94 5.76 7.78
C VAL A 87 3.22 6.10 7.00
N MET A 88 3.39 5.58 5.78
CA MET A 88 4.55 5.90 4.94
C MET A 88 4.56 7.37 4.47
N GLU A 89 3.39 7.98 4.34
CA GLU A 89 3.23 9.39 3.96
C GLU A 89 3.32 10.36 5.15
N GLU A 90 3.29 9.87 6.40
CA GLU A 90 3.36 10.74 7.59
C GLU A 90 4.63 11.60 7.60
N GLY A 91 4.46 12.90 7.89
CA GLY A 91 5.56 13.85 7.92
C GLY A 91 6.17 14.19 6.54
N SER A 92 5.53 13.78 5.45
CA SER A 92 5.97 14.01 4.06
C SER A 92 4.90 14.75 3.25
N ASN A 93 5.31 15.49 2.22
CA ASN A 93 4.39 16.14 1.26
C ASN A 93 3.91 15.19 0.14
N LYS A 94 3.93 13.86 0.37
CA LYS A 94 3.53 12.86 -0.63
C LYS A 94 2.00 12.72 -0.62
N ASN A 95 1.41 12.47 -1.79
CA ASN A 95 -0.02 12.23 -1.92
C ASN A 95 -0.30 11.08 -2.89
N SER A 96 -0.64 9.93 -2.32
CA SER A 96 -0.97 8.69 -3.03
C SER A 96 -2.47 8.42 -3.10
N ASN A 97 -3.33 9.41 -2.80
CA ASN A 97 -4.78 9.21 -2.71
C ASN A 97 -5.38 8.69 -4.02
N GLY A 98 -4.83 9.08 -5.18
CA GLY A 98 -5.27 8.57 -6.48
C GLY A 98 -5.01 7.08 -6.64
N ILE A 99 -3.82 6.60 -6.29
CA ILE A 99 -3.45 5.18 -6.36
C ILE A 99 -4.24 4.37 -5.34
N VAL A 100 -4.38 4.87 -4.12
CA VAL A 100 -5.16 4.22 -3.06
C VAL A 100 -6.62 4.11 -3.47
N GLY A 101 -7.23 5.21 -3.92
CA GLY A 101 -8.62 5.23 -4.37
C GLY A 101 -8.87 4.28 -5.54
N GLY A 102 -7.99 4.30 -6.55
CA GLY A 102 -8.07 3.38 -7.69
C GLY A 102 -7.93 1.91 -7.27
N SER A 103 -6.99 1.61 -6.37
CA SER A 103 -6.78 0.24 -5.88
C SER A 103 -7.97 -0.28 -5.09
N ILE A 104 -8.52 0.53 -4.17
CA ILE A 104 -9.69 0.14 -3.37
C ILE A 104 -10.94 -0.02 -4.26
N ALA A 105 -11.17 0.89 -5.21
CA ALA A 105 -12.29 0.76 -6.14
C ALA A 105 -12.20 -0.53 -6.98
N ALA A 106 -11.00 -0.85 -7.47
CA ALA A 106 -10.76 -2.08 -8.20
C ALA A 106 -10.90 -3.33 -7.29
N THR A 107 -10.48 -3.29 -6.03
CA THR A 107 -10.75 -4.36 -5.06
C THR A 107 -12.24 -4.60 -4.89
N VAL A 108 -13.03 -3.54 -4.71
CA VAL A 108 -14.48 -3.66 -4.56
C VAL A 108 -15.09 -4.30 -5.81
N ALA A 109 -14.71 -3.83 -7.00
CA ALA A 109 -15.17 -4.42 -8.26
C ALA A 109 -14.81 -5.91 -8.37
N PHE A 110 -13.57 -6.28 -8.01
CA PHE A 110 -13.10 -7.66 -8.03
C PHE A 110 -13.86 -8.55 -7.02
N VAL A 111 -14.05 -8.08 -5.80
CA VAL A 111 -14.78 -8.80 -4.76
C VAL A 111 -16.24 -9.02 -5.16
N LEU A 112 -16.90 -8.00 -5.70
CA LEU A 112 -18.27 -8.13 -6.21
C LEU A 112 -18.34 -9.11 -7.39
N PHE A 113 -17.39 -9.03 -8.33
CA PHE A 113 -17.34 -9.95 -9.45
C PHE A 113 -17.22 -11.40 -8.99
N VAL A 114 -16.26 -11.69 -8.10
CA VAL A 114 -16.06 -13.04 -7.56
C VAL A 114 -17.32 -13.53 -6.84
N SER A 115 -17.85 -12.72 -5.92
CA SER A 115 -18.97 -13.12 -5.07
C SER A 115 -20.25 -13.38 -5.85
N LEU A 116 -20.45 -12.70 -6.99
CA LEU A 116 -21.66 -12.82 -7.80
C LEU A 116 -21.55 -13.85 -8.92
N TYR A 117 -20.34 -14.16 -9.41
CA TYR A 117 -20.18 -14.93 -10.66
C TYR A 117 -19.24 -16.12 -10.59
N VAL A 118 -18.53 -16.37 -9.48
CA VAL A 118 -17.56 -17.47 -9.36
C VAL A 118 -18.07 -18.54 -8.39
N GLY A 119 -17.88 -19.83 -8.70
CA GLY A 119 -18.18 -20.93 -7.78
C GLY A 119 -19.65 -21.34 -7.66
N TRP A 120 -20.49 -20.93 -8.61
CA TRP A 120 -21.91 -21.28 -8.73
C TRP A 120 -22.14 -22.42 -9.72
#